data_AF-A0A2E8GZS8-F1
#
_entry.id   AF-A0A2E8GZS8-F1
#
_cell.length_a   1.000
_cell.length_b   1.000
_cell.length_c   1.000
_cell.angle_alpha   90.00
_cell.angle_beta   90.00
_cell.angle_gamma   90.00
#
_symmetry.space_group_name_H-M   'P 1'
#
loop_
_entity.id
_entity.type
_entity.pdbx_description
1 polymer ?
#
loop_
_entity_poly.entity_id
_entity_poly.type
_entity_poly.pdbx_seq_one_letter_code
_entity_poly.pdbx_strand_id
1 'polypeptide(L)'
;MIDPESRTVRTFLDHSNIVNSGPGEAGLLGLAFHPDYADNGRVFLSYTWGNLVSRVAEMSVSADPDSLDASAERLLLQVDQPAGNHNGGQIDF
;
A
#
# COMPACT_ATOMS: atom_id res chain seq x y z
N MET A 1 -15.56 -0.12 -4.44
CA MET A 1 -15.75 -1.52 -4.88
C MET A 1 -15.28 -1.57 -6.31
N ILE A 2 -14.32 -2.43 -6.66
CA ILE A 2 -13.86 -2.55 -8.05
C ILE A 2 -15.00 -3.19 -8.85
N ASP A 3 -15.58 -2.44 -9.77
CA ASP A 3 -16.57 -2.96 -10.72
C ASP A 3 -15.82 -3.65 -11.88
N PRO A 4 -15.88 -4.99 -12.00
CA PRO A 4 -15.18 -5.72 -13.05
C PRO A 4 -15.77 -5.48 -14.44
N GLU A 5 -16.97 -4.89 -14.55
CA GLU A 5 -17.61 -4.54 -15.84
C GLU A 5 -17.34 -3.08 -16.25
N SER A 6 -16.80 -2.26 -15.35
CA SER A 6 -16.45 -0.87 -15.63
C SER A 6 -15.35 -0.78 -16.70
N ARG A 7 -15.56 0.09 -17.69
CA ARG A 7 -14.57 0.44 -18.71
C ARG A 7 -13.76 1.70 -18.36
N THR A 8 -13.92 2.21 -17.15
CA THR A 8 -13.24 3.40 -16.67
C THR A 8 -12.13 2.98 -15.70
N VAL A 9 -10.88 3.31 -16.03
CA VAL A 9 -9.73 3.10 -15.15
C VAL A 9 -9.46 4.37 -14.36
N ARG A 10 -9.29 4.23 -13.04
CA ARG A 10 -8.87 5.30 -12.13
C ARG A 10 -7.71 4.82 -11.29
N THR A 11 -6.78 5.72 -11.00
CA THR A 11 -5.67 5.45 -10.07
C THR A 11 -6.19 5.54 -8.64
N PHE A 12 -6.27 4.40 -7.96
CA PHE A 12 -6.65 4.34 -6.55
C PHE A 12 -5.54 4.85 -5.61
N LEU A 13 -4.30 4.54 -5.94
CA LEU A 13 -3.10 4.92 -5.21
C LEU A 13 -1.95 5.14 -6.20
N ASP A 14 -1.24 6.26 -6.05
CA ASP A 14 0.09 6.46 -6.61
C ASP A 14 1.08 6.66 -5.47
N HIS A 15 1.97 5.67 -5.29
CA HIS A 15 3.00 5.69 -4.24
C HIS A 15 4.41 5.77 -4.82
N SER A 16 4.54 6.08 -6.12
CA SER A 16 5.81 6.09 -6.85
C SER A 16 6.86 7.05 -6.25
N ASN A 17 6.42 8.14 -5.63
CA ASN A 17 7.30 9.13 -4.99
C ASN A 17 7.75 8.73 -3.57
N ILE A 18 7.19 7.68 -2.99
CA ILE A 18 7.51 7.24 -1.62
C ILE A 18 8.31 5.94 -1.65
N VAL A 19 7.90 4.97 -2.47
CA VAL A 19 8.55 3.66 -2.46
C VAL A 19 9.99 3.72 -2.96
N ASN A 20 10.82 2.82 -2.44
CA ASN A 20 12.09 2.49 -3.08
C ASN A 20 11.79 1.79 -4.42
N SER A 21 12.15 2.44 -5.52
CA SER A 21 12.00 1.91 -6.88
C SER A 21 13.29 1.30 -7.43
N GLY A 22 14.18 0.84 -6.54
CA GLY A 22 15.44 0.20 -6.87
C GLY A 22 15.28 -1.24 -7.37
N PRO A 23 16.40 -1.95 -7.62
CA PRO A 23 16.36 -3.33 -8.08
C PRO A 23 15.88 -4.32 -7.00
N GLY A 24 15.48 -5.51 -7.44
CA GLY A 24 15.04 -6.59 -6.54
C GLY A 24 13.56 -6.51 -6.16
N GLU A 25 13.20 -7.05 -5.00
CA GLU A 25 11.87 -6.96 -4.40
C GLU A 25 11.70 -5.60 -3.70
N ALA A 26 11.84 -4.51 -4.45
CA ALA A 26 11.60 -3.16 -3.99
C ALA A 26 10.32 -2.61 -4.65
N GLY A 27 9.61 -1.74 -3.94
CA GLY A 27 8.40 -1.07 -4.39
C GLY A 27 7.23 -1.30 -3.44
N LEU A 28 6.02 -1.21 -3.99
CA LEU A 28 4.80 -1.67 -3.33
C LEU A 28 4.70 -3.19 -3.51
N LEU A 29 4.68 -3.93 -2.40
CA LEU A 29 4.75 -5.41 -2.39
C LEU A 29 3.43 -6.06 -1.93
N GLY A 30 2.55 -5.32 -1.27
CA GLY A 30 1.25 -5.83 -0.87
C GLY A 30 0.24 -4.74 -0.55
N LEU A 31 -1.04 -5.09 -0.70
CA LEU A 31 -2.19 -4.26 -0.36
C LEU A 31 -3.32 -5.16 0.12
N ALA A 32 -3.97 -4.79 1.23
CA ALA A 32 -5.17 -5.46 1.73
C ALA A 32 -6.20 -4.44 2.22
N PHE A 33 -7.47 -4.69 1.91
CA PHE A 33 -8.59 -3.93 2.46
C PHE A 33 -8.92 -4.47 3.85
N HIS A 34 -9.23 -3.59 4.80
CA HIS A 34 -9.77 -4.02 6.09
C HIS A 34 -11.05 -4.84 5.89
N PRO A 35 -11.34 -5.87 6.71
CA PRO A 35 -12.59 -6.66 6.60
C PRO A 35 -13.86 -5.79 6.56
N ASP A 36 -13.92 -4.77 7.43
CA ASP A 36 -14.99 -3.75 7.45
C ASP A 36 -14.73 -2.52 6.56
N TYR A 37 -14.04 -2.66 5.43
CA TYR A 37 -13.67 -1.53 4.55
C TYR A 37 -14.86 -0.68 4.11
N ALA A 38 -16.04 -1.29 3.89
CA ALA A 38 -17.24 -0.56 3.51
C ALA A 38 -17.67 0.49 4.55
N ASP A 39 -17.34 0.26 5.82
CA ASP A 39 -17.73 1.12 6.94
C ASP A 39 -16.59 2.07 7.36
N ASN A 40 -15.33 1.63 7.25
CA ASN A 40 -14.18 2.38 7.78
C ASN A 40 -13.18 2.89 6.73
N GLY A 41 -13.24 2.39 5.50
CA GLY A 41 -12.38 2.82 4.40
C GLY A 41 -10.88 2.56 4.58
N ARG A 42 -10.48 1.67 5.50
CA ARG A 42 -9.07 1.43 5.85
C ARG A 42 -8.42 0.43 4.89
N VAL A 43 -7.21 0.77 4.44
CA VAL A 43 -6.37 -0.05 3.56
C VAL A 43 -4.99 -0.19 4.18
N PHE A 44 -4.39 -1.36 4.06
CA PHE A 44 -3.05 -1.65 4.56
C PHE A 44 -2.10 -1.87 3.39
N LEU A 45 -0.93 -1.24 3.46
CA LEU A 45 0.11 -1.33 2.46
C LEU A 45 1.33 -2.02 3.05
N SER A 46 1.97 -2.89 2.27
CA SER A 46 3.35 -3.33 2.49
C SER A 46 4.23 -2.83 1.36
N TYR A 47 5.25 -2.05 1.69
CA TYR A 47 6.15 -1.46 0.70
C TYR A 47 7.56 -1.29 1.25
N THR A 48 8.56 -1.17 0.36
CA THR A 48 9.93 -0.81 0.75
C THR A 48 10.16 0.68 0.59
N TRP A 49 10.91 1.30 1.49
CA TRP A 49 11.26 2.72 1.48
C TRP A 49 12.77 2.93 1.68
N GLY A 50 13.31 4.06 1.19
CA GLY A 50 14.69 4.48 1.45
C GLY A 50 15.72 3.41 1.08
N ASN A 51 16.68 3.15 1.97
CA ASN A 51 17.70 2.11 1.79
C ASN A 51 17.16 0.70 2.14
N LEU A 52 16.14 0.27 1.40
CA LEU A 52 15.48 -1.04 1.48
C LEU A 52 14.96 -1.40 2.88
N VAL A 53 14.06 -0.56 3.37
CA VAL A 53 13.35 -0.78 4.64
C VAL A 53 11.93 -1.21 4.34
N SER A 54 11.51 -2.41 4.77
CA SER A 54 10.11 -2.85 4.68
C SER A 54 9.25 -2.07 5.66
N ARG A 55 8.12 -1.56 5.18
CA ARG A 55 7.11 -0.85 5.95
C ARG A 55 5.76 -1.53 5.81
N VAL A 56 5.00 -1.54 6.91
CA VAL A 56 3.56 -1.79 6.89
C VAL A 56 2.89 -0.52 7.37
N ALA A 57 1.98 0.03 6.57
CA ALA A 57 1.25 1.24 6.89
C ALA A 57 -0.25 1.04 6.71
N GLU A 58 -1.02 1.75 7.50
CA GLU A 58 -2.46 1.92 7.35
C GLU A 58 -2.73 3.26 6.67
N MET A 59 -3.66 3.28 5.72
CA MET A 59 -4.19 4.48 5.08
C MET A 59 -5.72 4.42 5.06
N SER A 60 -6.36 5.55 4.82
CA SER A 60 -7.81 5.64 4.64
C SER A 60 -8.15 6.23 3.28
N VAL A 61 -9.29 5.84 2.72
CA VAL A 61 -9.86 6.53 1.56
C VAL A 61 -10.09 8.02 1.87
N SER A 62 -9.97 8.83 0.83
CA SER A 62 -10.32 10.25 0.87
C SER A 62 -11.84 10.43 0.80
N ALA A 63 -12.28 11.70 0.69
CA ALA A 63 -13.68 11.99 0.37
C ALA A 63 -14.11 11.45 -1.01
N ASP A 64 -13.15 11.22 -1.92
CA ASP A 64 -13.35 10.42 -3.13
C ASP A 64 -13.12 8.93 -2.80
N PRO A 65 -14.16 8.07 -2.89
CA PRO A 65 -14.04 6.66 -2.58
C PRO A 65 -13.13 5.87 -3.53
N ASP A 66 -12.74 6.47 -4.66
CA ASP A 66 -11.79 5.90 -5.62
C ASP A 66 -10.35 6.38 -5.41
N SER A 67 -10.03 7.04 -4.28
CA SER A 67 -8.67 7.53 -4.00
C SER A 67 -8.31 7.45 -2.51
N LEU A 68 -7.05 7.11 -2.20
CA LEU A 68 -6.52 7.15 -0.83
C LEU A 68 -6.08 8.57 -0.43
N ASP A 69 -6.32 8.94 0.83
CA ASP A 69 -5.81 10.18 1.41
C ASP A 69 -4.33 10.04 1.78
N ALA A 70 -3.45 10.65 1.00
CA ALA A 70 -2.01 10.64 1.23
C ALA A 70 -1.58 11.29 2.55
N SER A 71 -2.43 12.13 3.15
CA SER A 71 -2.15 12.73 4.47
C SER A 71 -2.49 11.80 5.64
N ALA A 72 -3.19 10.70 5.37
CA ALA A 72 -3.70 9.77 6.38
C ALA A 72 -2.81 8.52 6.59
N GLU A 73 -1.55 8.55 6.16
CA GLU A 73 -0.66 7.42 6.37
C GLU A 73 -0.25 7.27 7.86
N ARG A 74 -0.53 6.10 8.42
CA ARG A 74 -0.09 5.68 9.75
C ARG A 74 0.85 4.48 9.63
N LEU A 75 2.13 4.71 9.87
CA LEU A 75 3.13 3.64 9.90
C LEU A 75 2.90 2.71 11.11
N LEU A 76 2.85 1.40 10.86
CA LEU A 76 2.60 0.36 11.87
C LEU A 76 3.84 -0.47 12.19
N LEU A 77 4.64 -0.79 11.17
CA LEU A 77 5.84 -1.60 11.30
C LEU A 77 6.94 -1.09 10.37
N GLN A 78 8.18 -1.16 10.84
CA GLN A 78 9.37 -0.89 10.03
C GLN A 78 10.43 -1.96 10.32
N VAL A 79 11.00 -2.55 9.26
CA VAL A 79 12.02 -3.60 9.35
C VAL A 79 13.09 -3.33 8.29
N ASP A 80 14.35 -3.22 8.72
CA ASP A 80 15.47 -3.10 7.79
C ASP A 80 15.72 -4.44 7.08
N GLN A 81 15.86 -4.43 5.75
CA GLN A 81 16.16 -5.64 4.99
C GLN A 81 17.65 -5.76 4.70
N PRO A 82 18.27 -6.93 4.97
CA PRO A 82 19.70 -7.13 4.75
C PRO A 82 20.06 -7.37 3.27
N ALA A 83 19.07 -7.67 2.42
CA ALA A 83 19.26 -8.03 1.01
C ALA A 83 18.04 -7.62 0.18
N GLY A 84 18.24 -7.48 -1.14
CA GLY A 84 17.22 -7.04 -2.11
C GLY A 84 16.07 -8.01 -2.38
N ASN A 85 15.92 -9.09 -1.62
CA ASN A 85 14.99 -10.19 -1.89
C ASN A 85 14.56 -10.87 -0.59
N HIS A 86 13.53 -11.72 -0.69
CA HIS A 86 12.87 -12.34 0.46
C HIS A 86 12.27 -11.30 1.43
N ASN A 87 11.81 -10.18 0.88
CA ASN A 87 11.25 -9.06 1.64
C ASN A 87 9.80 -9.34 2.09
N GLY A 88 9.16 -10.37 1.53
CA GLY A 88 7.78 -10.75 1.83
C GLY A 88 6.78 -9.70 1.29
N GLY A 89 5.80 -9.35 2.12
CA GLY A 89 4.88 -8.23 1.83
C GLY A 89 3.41 -8.60 1.70
N GLN A 90 3.07 -9.89 1.73
CA GLN A 90 1.66 -10.30 1.80
C GLN A 90 1.02 -9.82 3.10
N ILE A 91 -0.17 -9.23 2.97
CA ILE A 91 -1.08 -8.89 4.06
C ILE A 91 -2.41 -9.57 3.72
N ASP A 92 -3.04 -10.21 4.71
CA ASP A 92 -4.33 -10.88 4.56
C ASP A 92 -5.11 -10.89 5.89
N PHE A 93 -6.45 -11.04 5.82
CA PHE A 93 -7.35 -11.03 6.99
C PHE A 93 -8.35 -12.20 6.97
#